data_AF-A0A4Q2QPE9-F1
#
_entry.id   AF-A0A4Q2QPE9-F1
#
_cell.length_a   1.000
_cell.length_b   1.000
_cell.length_c   1.000
_cell.angle_alpha   90.00
_cell.angle_beta   90.00
_cell.angle_gamma   90.00
#
_symmetry.space_group_name_H-M   'P 1'
#
loop_
_entity.id
_entity.type
_entity.pdbx_description
1 polymer ?
#
loop_
_entity_poly.entity_id
_entity_poly.type
_entity_poly.pdbx_seq_one_letter_code
_entity_poly.pdbx_strand_id
1 'polypeptide(L)'
;RLSPVQARALLQQRPAKGWEDVDQFLVQPLLADVDERTKKQLKTVLSVDSNYFWLRSDITVNEIELTMNSLIVRMGPQHFSVLWHQTGESE
;
A
#
# COMPACT_ATOMS: atom_id res chain seq x y z
N ARG A 1 20.92 -6.33 -3.35
CA ARG A 1 19.60 -6.75 -3.91
C ARG A 1 18.94 -7.69 -2.92
N LEU A 2 17.68 -7.45 -2.54
CA LEU A 2 16.91 -8.35 -1.67
C LEU A 2 16.50 -9.62 -2.43
N SER A 3 16.67 -10.79 -1.82
CA SER A 3 16.01 -12.01 -2.30
C SER A 3 14.50 -11.98 -1.97
N PRO A 4 13.65 -12.73 -2.68
CA PRO A 4 12.23 -12.84 -2.33
C PRO A 4 11.98 -13.31 -0.89
N VAL A 5 12.87 -14.16 -0.35
CA VAL A 5 12.81 -14.64 1.03
C VAL A 5 13.11 -13.50 2.01
N GLN A 6 14.16 -12.72 1.76
CA GLN A 6 14.50 -11.55 2.59
C GLN A 6 13.41 -10.48 2.51
N ALA A 7 12.84 -10.24 1.33
CA ALA A 7 11.74 -9.30 1.15
C ALA A 7 10.49 -9.73 1.93
N ARG A 8 10.13 -11.03 1.90
CA ARG A 8 9.03 -11.57 2.69
C ARG A 8 9.28 -11.44 4.19
N ALA A 9 10.49 -11.78 4.66
CA ALA A 9 10.88 -11.62 6.05
C ALA A 9 10.75 -10.17 6.51
N LEU A 10 11.16 -9.22 5.68
CA LEU A 10 11.04 -7.78 5.95
C LEU A 10 9.58 -7.31 6.04
N LEU A 11 8.66 -7.88 5.23
CA LEU A 11 7.22 -7.59 5.36
C LEU A 11 6.60 -8.26 6.59
N GLN A 12 7.04 -9.47 6.95
CA GLN A 12 6.57 -10.19 8.14
C GLN A 12 7.04 -9.53 9.46
N GLN A 13 8.20 -8.89 9.43
CA GLN A 13 8.76 -8.13 10.55
C GLN A 13 8.27 -6.68 10.58
N ARG A 14 7.36 -6.28 9.68
CA ARG A 14 6.77 -4.95 9.71
C ARG A 14 6.09 -4.74 11.07
N PRO A 15 6.41 -3.65 11.80
CA PRO A 15 5.79 -3.39 13.09
C PRO A 15 4.26 -3.38 12.99
N ALA A 16 3.56 -3.68 14.09
CA ALA A 16 2.10 -3.73 14.10
C ALA A 16 1.44 -2.41 13.64
N LYS A 17 2.07 -1.26 13.95
CA LYS A 17 1.64 0.08 13.49
C LYS A 17 2.36 0.56 12.22
N GLY A 18 3.20 -0.27 11.63
CA GLY A 18 4.09 0.13 10.54
C GLY A 18 5.32 0.90 11.01
N TRP A 19 6.09 1.42 10.06
CA TRP A 19 7.21 2.33 10.30
C TRP A 19 6.72 3.77 10.36
N GLU A 20 7.37 4.59 11.17
CA GLU A 20 7.06 6.02 11.31
C GLU A 20 7.47 6.82 10.08
N ASP A 21 8.57 6.41 9.42
CA ASP A 21 9.08 7.01 8.20
C ASP A 21 9.88 6.02 7.35
N VAL A 22 10.28 6.45 6.16
CA VAL A 22 11.06 5.64 5.21
C VAL A 22 12.50 5.43 5.70
N ASP A 23 13.06 6.33 6.49
CA ASP A 23 14.43 6.18 7.01
C ASP A 23 14.50 5.03 8.02
N GLN A 24 13.52 4.93 8.92
CA GLN A 24 13.35 3.82 9.86
C GLN A 24 13.20 2.48 9.13
N PHE A 25 12.51 2.47 7.99
CA PHE A 25 12.43 1.31 7.11
C PHE A 25 13.79 0.96 6.49
N LEU A 26 14.56 1.94 6.01
CA LEU A 26 15.81 1.69 5.28
C LEU A 26 16.98 1.25 6.19
N VAL A 27 16.91 1.50 7.49
CA VAL A 27 17.92 1.07 8.48
C VAL A 27 17.67 -0.33 9.06
N GLN A 28 16.67 -1.06 8.57
CA GLN A 28 16.42 -2.43 9.01
C GLN A 28 17.64 -3.33 8.72
N PRO A 29 18.03 -4.25 9.63
CA PRO A 29 19.20 -5.11 9.43
C PRO A 29 19.17 -5.92 8.12
N LEU A 30 17.97 -6.30 7.66
CA LEU A 30 17.75 -7.00 6.39
C LEU A 30 18.15 -6.18 5.14
N LEU A 31 18.34 -4.87 5.30
CA LEU A 31 18.76 -3.93 4.26
C LEU A 31 20.21 -3.44 4.43
N ALA A 32 20.97 -4.00 5.37
CA ALA A 32 22.34 -3.58 5.66
C ALA A 32 23.25 -3.64 4.41
N ASP A 33 23.12 -4.70 3.61
CA ASP A 33 23.92 -4.94 2.40
C ASP A 33 23.41 -4.17 1.15
N VAL A 34 22.36 -3.35 1.30
CA VAL A 34 21.89 -2.48 0.21
C VAL A 34 22.77 -1.24 0.17
N ASP A 35 23.34 -0.94 -0.99
CA ASP A 35 24.22 0.21 -1.16
C ASP A 35 23.47 1.55 -1.02
N GLU A 36 24.22 2.58 -0.64
CA GLU A 36 23.67 3.91 -0.35
C GLU A 36 23.02 4.58 -1.57
N ARG A 37 23.49 4.29 -2.79
CA ARG A 37 22.86 4.83 -4.00
C ARG A 37 21.47 4.23 -4.17
N THR A 38 21.33 2.92 -4.01
CA THR A 38 20.03 2.25 -4.04
C THR A 38 19.12 2.76 -2.92
N LYS A 39 19.60 2.91 -1.68
CA LYS A 39 18.80 3.47 -0.58
C LYS A 39 18.28 4.88 -0.87
N LYS A 40 19.13 5.76 -1.45
CA LYS A 40 18.72 7.10 -1.87
C LYS A 40 17.62 7.07 -2.93
N GLN A 41 17.72 6.15 -3.90
CA GLN A 41 16.66 5.97 -4.91
C GLN A 41 15.37 5.40 -4.30
N LEU A 42 15.47 4.47 -3.35
CA LEU A 42 14.30 3.93 -2.65
C LEU A 42 13.55 5.02 -1.88
N LYS A 43 14.29 5.96 -1.25
CA LYS A 43 13.70 7.07 -0.51
C LYS A 43 12.85 8.00 -1.37
N THR A 44 13.08 8.07 -2.68
CA THR A 44 12.27 8.92 -3.59
C THR A 44 10.99 8.25 -4.08
N VAL A 45 10.86 6.92 -3.91
CA VAL A 45 9.73 6.15 -4.48
C VAL A 45 8.89 5.42 -3.43
N LEU A 46 9.40 5.24 -2.21
CA LEU A 46 8.68 4.65 -1.09
C LEU A 46 8.00 5.72 -0.25
N SER A 47 6.91 5.32 0.41
CA SER A 47 6.14 6.17 1.32
C SER A 47 5.61 5.33 2.48
N VAL A 48 5.36 5.99 3.62
CA VAL A 48 4.61 5.45 4.76
C VAL A 48 3.19 6.02 4.86
N ASP A 49 2.82 6.90 3.92
CA ASP A 49 1.49 7.49 3.80
C ASP A 49 0.89 7.22 2.41
N SER A 50 -0.43 7.27 2.30
CA SER A 50 -1.16 7.13 1.04
C SER A 50 -2.30 8.13 0.95
N ASN A 51 -2.45 8.72 -0.24
CA ASN A 51 -3.59 9.54 -0.61
C ASN A 51 -4.62 8.78 -1.47
N TYR A 52 -4.36 7.52 -1.80
CA TYR A 52 -5.21 6.73 -2.70
C TYR A 52 -5.59 5.40 -2.06
N PHE A 53 -6.86 5.02 -2.22
CA PHE A 53 -7.44 3.83 -1.63
C PHE A 53 -8.37 3.16 -2.63
N TRP A 54 -8.40 1.84 -2.59
CA TRP A 54 -9.37 1.04 -3.33
C TRP A 54 -10.49 0.60 -2.39
N LEU A 55 -11.73 0.85 -2.79
CA LEU A 55 -12.92 0.31 -2.15
C LEU A 55 -13.54 -0.74 -3.07
N ARG A 56 -13.54 -2.00 -2.62
CA ARG A 56 -14.37 -3.07 -3.19
C ARG A 56 -15.65 -3.15 -2.39
N SER A 57 -16.79 -3.05 -3.06
CA SER A 57 -18.12 -3.20 -2.49
C SER A 57 -18.81 -4.38 -3.15
N ASP A 58 -19.10 -5.43 -2.39
CA ASP A 58 -19.93 -6.54 -2.81
C ASP A 58 -21.37 -6.26 -2.34
N ILE A 59 -22.29 -6.11 -3.30
CA ILE A 59 -23.67 -5.66 -3.09
C ILE A 59 -24.63 -6.77 -3.48
N THR A 60 -25.55 -7.11 -2.57
CA THR A 60 -26.60 -8.12 -2.81
C THR A 60 -27.98 -7.50 -2.65
N VAL A 61 -28.81 -7.61 -3.68
CA VAL A 61 -30.22 -7.19 -3.68
C VAL A 61 -31.07 -8.30 -4.28
N ASN A 62 -31.82 -9.01 -3.45
CA ASN A 62 -32.50 -10.26 -3.82
C ASN A 62 -31.52 -11.25 -4.49
N GLU A 63 -31.77 -11.66 -5.73
CA GLU A 63 -30.90 -12.50 -6.56
C GLU A 63 -29.81 -11.75 -7.33
N ILE A 64 -29.75 -10.42 -7.24
CA ILE A 64 -28.74 -9.62 -7.94
C ILE A 64 -27.49 -9.47 -7.06
N GLU A 65 -26.35 -9.88 -7.60
CA GLU A 65 -25.03 -9.66 -7.04
C GLU A 65 -24.24 -8.68 -7.92
N LEU A 66 -23.65 -7.67 -7.30
CA LEU A 66 -22.85 -6.66 -7.98
C LEU A 66 -21.58 -6.37 -7.19
N THR A 67 -20.43 -6.58 -7.83
CA THR A 67 -19.14 -6.11 -7.33
C THR A 67 -18.85 -4.74 -7.92
N MET A 68 -18.46 -3.77 -7.10
CA MET A 68 -18.05 -2.42 -7.52
C MET A 68 -16.68 -2.09 -6.95
N ASN A 69 -15.75 -1.65 -7.81
CA ASN A 69 -14.44 -1.17 -7.42
C ASN A 69 -14.37 0.34 -7.61
N SER A 70 -14.03 1.08 -6.56
CA SER A 70 -13.92 2.55 -6.57
C SER A 70 -12.52 3.00 -6.18
N LEU A 71 -11.93 3.91 -6.98
CA LEU A 71 -10.71 4.61 -6.59
C LEU A 71 -11.07 5.85 -5.78
N ILE A 72 -10.62 5.90 -4.53
CA ILE A 72 -10.82 7.00 -3.59
C ILE A 72 -9.53 7.81 -3.47
N VAL A 73 -9.66 9.14 -3.45
CA VAL A 73 -8.57 10.09 -3.20
C VAL A 73 -8.80 10.86 -1.90
N ARG A 74 -7.73 11.10 -1.13
CA ARG A 74 -7.70 12.04 0.00
C ARG A 74 -7.48 13.46 -0.54
N MET A 75 -8.48 14.32 -0.39
CA MET A 75 -8.45 15.72 -0.82
C MET A 75 -8.06 16.68 0.32
N GLY A 76 -8.11 16.21 1.56
CA GLY A 76 -7.70 16.97 2.75
C GLY A 76 -7.68 16.09 4.00
N PRO A 77 -7.31 16.63 5.18
CA PRO A 77 -7.16 15.84 6.41
C PRO A 77 -8.42 15.05 6.82
N GLN A 78 -9.61 15.57 6.48
CA GLN A 78 -10.90 14.97 6.78
C GLN A 78 -11.81 14.87 5.54
N HIS A 79 -11.24 14.97 4.33
CA HIS A 79 -12.01 14.97 3.10
C HIS A 79 -11.48 13.94 2.11
N PHE A 80 -12.35 13.03 1.72
CA PHE A 80 -12.09 11.97 0.74
C PHE A 80 -13.19 11.98 -0.31
N SER A 81 -12.84 11.65 -1.55
CA SER A 81 -13.79 11.64 -2.67
C SER A 81 -13.53 10.43 -3.58
N VAL A 82 -14.57 9.94 -4.24
CA VAL A 82 -14.44 8.93 -5.30
C VAL A 82 -14.00 9.64 -6.57
N LEU A 83 -12.87 9.22 -7.16
CA LEU A 83 -12.44 9.69 -8.47
C LEU A 83 -13.23 9.02 -9.59
N TRP A 84 -13.42 7.70 -9.47
CA TRP A 84 -14.19 6.90 -10.40
C TRP A 84 -14.51 5.54 -9.78
N HIS A 85 -15.46 4.85 -10.40
CA HIS A 85 -15.84 3.49 -10.05
C HIS A 85 -16.14 2.66 -11.29
N GLN A 86 -16.06 1.34 -11.16
CA GLN A 86 -16.39 0.40 -12.22
C GLN A 86 -16.92 -0.90 -11.63
N THR A 87 -17.81 -1.58 -12.35
CA THR A 87 -18.23 -2.94 -12.01
C THR A 87 -17.00 -3.85 -12.01
N GLY A 88 -16.76 -4.55 -10.91
CA GLY A 88 -15.68 -5.52 -10.77
C GLY A 88 -16.08 -6.89 -11.31
N GLU A 89 -15.08 -7.72 -11.58
CA GLU A 89 -15.31 -9.15 -11.78
C GLU A 89 -15.70 -9.77 -10.42
N SER A 90 -16.76 -10.58 -10.41
CA SER A 90 -17.04 -11.44 -9.26
C SER A 90 -16.06 -12.62 -9.32
N GLU A 91 -15.44 -12.93 -8.18
CA GLU A 91 -14.56 -14.11 -8.02
C GLU A 91 -15.34 -15.42 -8.06
#